data_AF-A0A9W3X367-F1
#
_entry.id   AF-A0A9W3X367-F1
#
_cell.length_a   1.000
_cell.length_b   1.000
_cell.length_c   1.000
_cell.angle_alpha   90.00
_cell.angle_beta   90.00
_cell.angle_gamma   90.00
#
_symmetry.space_group_name_H-M   'P 1'
#
loop_
_entity.id
_entity.type
_entity.pdbx_description
1 polymer ?
#
loop_
_entity_poly.entity_id
_entity_poly.type
_entity_poly.pdbx_seq_one_letter_code
_entity_poly.pdbx_strand_id
1 'polypeptide(L)'
;MKYIAIDKFRSVILQPLLEQAGFHEKVKVVRRGPYIHAMLDPLIQHLFINHHIVFHDDPVMRWYCGNIYVDELGNGSKEYKKIDPVKRKTDGFFAFTHALNFDGEIEDYAVDINDMKVWSF
;
A
#
# COMPACT_ATOMS: atom_id res chain seq x y z
N MET A 1 -11.70 -11.17 -6.32
CA MET A 1 -10.71 -10.16 -6.75
C MET A 1 -11.38 -9.16 -7.68
N LYS A 2 -11.56 -7.93 -7.18
CA LYS A 2 -12.20 -6.81 -7.91
C LYS A 2 -11.27 -6.23 -8.98
N TYR A 3 -10.07 -5.76 -8.57
CA TYR A 3 -9.07 -5.17 -9.45
C TYR A 3 -7.64 -5.56 -9.06
N ILE A 4 -6.68 -5.29 -9.95
CA ILE A 4 -5.23 -5.41 -9.74
C ILE A 4 -4.64 -4.01 -9.93
N ALA A 5 -4.20 -3.37 -8.85
CA ALA A 5 -3.51 -2.09 -8.91
C ALA A 5 -2.04 -2.28 -9.28
N ILE A 6 -1.56 -1.60 -10.33
CA ILE A 6 -0.18 -1.74 -10.84
C ILE A 6 0.42 -0.37 -11.08
N ASP A 7 1.69 -0.18 -10.73
CA ASP A 7 2.36 1.07 -11.05
C ASP A 7 2.60 1.23 -12.57
N LYS A 8 2.53 2.47 -13.04
CA LYS A 8 2.67 2.82 -14.46
C LYS A 8 3.91 2.23 -15.16
N PHE A 9 5.05 2.09 -14.50
CA PHE A 9 6.24 1.56 -15.17
C PHE A 9 6.14 0.05 -15.38
N ARG A 10 5.57 -0.67 -14.41
CA ARG A 10 5.34 -2.11 -14.52
C ARG A 10 4.16 -2.46 -15.41
N SER A 11 3.15 -1.59 -15.52
CA SER A 11 1.99 -1.85 -16.38
C SER A 11 2.40 -2.06 -17.84
N VAL A 12 3.41 -1.35 -18.35
CA VAL A 12 3.91 -1.51 -19.72
C VAL A 12 4.24 -2.97 -20.08
N ILE A 13 4.75 -3.74 -19.12
CA ILE A 13 5.15 -5.14 -19.31
C ILE A 13 4.08 -6.10 -18.77
N LEU A 14 3.55 -5.83 -17.58
CA LEU A 14 2.64 -6.75 -16.90
C LEU A 14 1.22 -6.69 -17.43
N GLN A 15 0.76 -5.54 -17.92
CA GLN A 15 -0.61 -5.41 -18.39
C GLN A 15 -0.91 -6.35 -19.57
N PRO A 16 -0.08 -6.40 -20.65
CA PRO A 16 -0.32 -7.35 -21.74
C PRO A 16 -0.29 -8.82 -21.30
N LEU A 17 0.54 -9.16 -20.31
CA LEU A 17 0.64 -10.54 -19.79
C LEU A 17 -0.59 -10.91 -18.93
N LEU A 18 -1.05 -9.97 -18.11
CA LEU A 18 -2.26 -10.15 -17.30
C LEU A 18 -3.51 -10.19 -18.17
N GLU A 19 -3.55 -9.37 -19.21
CA GLU A 19 -4.52 -9.43 -20.29
C GLU A 19 -4.54 -10.85 -20.88
N GLN A 20 -3.44 -11.35 -21.43
CA GLN A 20 -3.36 -12.72 -21.96
C GLN A 20 -3.78 -13.82 -20.96
N ALA A 21 -3.54 -13.61 -19.66
CA ALA A 21 -3.97 -14.51 -18.59
C ALA A 21 -5.45 -14.39 -18.18
N GLY A 22 -6.23 -13.50 -18.80
CA GLY A 22 -7.67 -13.33 -18.58
C GLY A 22 -8.06 -12.19 -17.64
N PHE A 23 -7.16 -11.27 -17.31
CA PHE A 23 -7.40 -10.15 -16.36
C PHE A 23 -7.66 -8.80 -17.03
N HIS A 24 -7.98 -8.76 -18.33
CA HIS A 24 -8.04 -7.53 -19.14
C HIS A 24 -8.82 -6.36 -18.51
N GLU A 25 -9.98 -6.61 -17.91
CA GLU A 25 -10.84 -5.54 -17.34
C GLU A 25 -10.54 -5.23 -15.87
N LYS A 26 -9.59 -5.95 -15.26
CA LYS A 26 -9.30 -5.89 -13.83
C LYS A 26 -8.04 -5.09 -13.52
N VAL A 27 -7.19 -4.80 -14.50
CA VAL A 27 -5.95 -4.06 -14.27
C VAL A 27 -6.24 -2.55 -14.17
N LYS A 28 -5.79 -1.94 -13.07
CA LYS A 28 -5.88 -0.50 -12.83
C LYS A 28 -4.48 0.08 -12.65
N VAL A 29 -4.10 1.00 -13.52
CA VAL A 29 -2.79 1.64 -13.46
C VAL A 29 -2.82 2.81 -12.49
N VAL A 30 -1.97 2.77 -11.48
CA VAL A 30 -1.80 3.84 -10.50
C VAL A 30 -0.49 4.58 -10.68
N ARG A 31 -0.49 5.86 -10.34
CA ARG A 31 0.74 6.64 -10.26
C ARG A 31 1.44 6.34 -8.93
N ARG A 32 2.76 6.43 -8.93
CA ARG A 32 3.60 6.39 -7.73
C ARG A 32 4.31 7.74 -7.54
N GLY A 33 4.72 8.02 -6.30
CA GLY A 33 5.58 9.16 -5.98
C GLY A 33 4.95 10.18 -5.03
N PRO A 34 5.62 11.34 -4.85
CA PRO A 34 5.33 12.28 -3.77
C PRO A 34 3.88 12.77 -3.73
N TYR A 35 3.30 13.06 -4.90
CA TYR A 35 1.92 13.53 -4.99
C TYR A 35 0.91 12.53 -4.44
N ILE A 36 1.05 11.25 -4.81
CA ILE A 36 0.16 10.19 -4.35
C ILE A 36 0.38 9.91 -2.86
N HIS A 37 1.63 9.97 -2.40
CA HIS A 37 1.92 9.83 -0.98
C HIS A 37 1.28 10.94 -0.14
N ALA A 38 1.40 12.20 -0.57
CA ALA A 38 0.78 13.33 0.10
C ALA A 38 -0.75 13.24 0.11
N MET A 39 -1.35 12.79 -0.99
CA MET A 39 -2.80 12.57 -1.11
C MET A 39 -3.29 11.45 -0.18
N LEU A 40 -2.56 10.34 -0.10
CA LEU A 40 -2.94 9.18 0.72
C LEU A 40 -2.54 9.32 2.19
N ASP A 41 -1.67 10.26 2.53
CA ASP A 41 -1.13 10.40 3.89
C ASP A 41 -2.21 10.49 4.99
N PRO A 42 -3.28 11.31 4.85
CA PRO A 42 -4.34 11.36 5.86
C PRO A 42 -5.03 10.02 6.06
N LEU A 43 -5.27 9.28 4.97
CA LEU A 43 -5.89 7.96 5.01
C LEU A 43 -4.97 6.92 5.65
N ILE A 44 -3.70 6.87 5.23
CA ILE A 44 -2.70 5.94 5.79
C ILE A 44 -2.59 6.18 7.30
N GLN A 45 -2.43 7.44 7.74
CA GLN A 45 -2.36 7.74 9.16
C GLN A 45 -3.63 7.38 9.90
N HIS A 46 -4.81 7.71 9.36
CA HIS A 46 -6.08 7.32 9.96
C HIS A 46 -6.17 5.79 10.17
N LEU A 47 -5.81 5.02 9.15
CA LEU A 47 -5.87 3.56 9.19
C LEU A 47 -4.90 2.97 10.22
N PHE A 48 -3.67 3.47 10.29
CA PHE A 48 -2.68 3.00 11.27
C PHE A 48 -2.98 3.46 12.70
N ILE A 49 -3.36 4.73 12.91
CA ILE A 49 -3.63 5.29 14.25
C ILE A 49 -4.86 4.63 14.90
N ASN A 50 -5.91 4.38 14.11
CA ASN A 50 -7.15 3.77 14.61
C ASN A 50 -7.15 2.24 14.52
N HIS A 51 -6.03 1.63 14.12
CA HIS A 51 -5.88 0.17 13.98
C HIS A 51 -6.92 -0.46 13.03
N HIS A 52 -7.26 0.23 11.94
CA HIS A 52 -8.20 -0.27 10.91
C HIS A 52 -7.53 -1.16 9.86
N ILE A 53 -6.29 -1.60 10.09
CA ILE A 53 -5.56 -2.50 9.20
C ILE A 53 -5.21 -3.77 9.96
N VAL A 54 -5.59 -4.92 9.40
CA VAL A 54 -5.26 -6.25 9.92
C VAL A 54 -4.36 -6.96 8.93
N PHE A 55 -3.09 -7.19 9.31
CA PHE A 55 -2.15 -8.02 8.55
C PHE A 55 -2.04 -9.46 9.09
N HIS A 56 -2.81 -9.81 10.13
CA HIS A 56 -2.61 -11.03 10.93
C HIS A 56 -1.16 -11.15 11.46
N ASP A 57 -0.69 -12.37 11.75
CA ASP A 57 0.69 -12.64 12.15
C ASP A 57 1.63 -12.77 10.93
N ASP A 58 1.67 -11.73 10.10
CA ASP A 58 2.57 -11.69 8.94
C ASP A 58 3.89 -10.96 9.29
N PRO A 59 5.01 -11.69 9.50
CA PRO A 59 6.30 -11.08 9.79
C PRO A 59 6.86 -10.25 8.63
N VAL A 60 6.48 -10.57 7.38
CA VAL A 60 6.98 -9.88 6.18
C VAL A 60 6.27 -8.53 6.02
N MET A 61 4.95 -8.47 6.22
CA MET A 61 4.23 -7.19 6.25
C MET A 61 4.71 -6.29 7.39
N ARG A 62 4.93 -6.84 8.59
CA ARG A 62 5.54 -6.09 9.70
C ARG A 62 6.92 -5.54 9.33
N TRP A 63 7.75 -6.35 8.67
CA TRP A 63 9.04 -5.90 8.16
C TRP A 63 8.90 -4.78 7.13
N TYR A 64 7.98 -4.89 6.16
CA TYR A 64 7.79 -3.84 5.16
C TYR A 64 7.37 -2.51 5.79
N CYS A 65 6.40 -2.51 6.71
CA CYS A 65 5.96 -1.32 7.42
C CYS A 65 7.08 -0.72 8.28
N GLY A 66 7.79 -1.55 9.06
CA GLY A 66 8.87 -1.10 9.94
C GLY A 66 10.13 -0.60 9.22
N ASN A 67 10.21 -0.74 7.89
CA ASN A 67 11.32 -0.25 7.07
C ASN A 67 10.98 1.01 6.27
N ILE A 68 9.83 1.62 6.53
CA ILE A 68 9.39 2.89 5.94
C ILE A 68 9.61 4.01 6.96
N TYR A 69 10.07 5.16 6.48
CA TYR A 69 10.02 6.43 7.22
C TYR A 69 9.19 7.46 6.43
N VAL A 70 8.67 8.44 7.15
CA VAL A 70 7.95 9.58 6.57
C VAL A 70 8.91 10.76 6.47
N ASP A 71 9.07 11.27 5.25
CA ASP A 71 9.85 12.47 4.95
C ASP A 71 8.88 13.65 4.80
N GLU A 72 9.02 14.66 5.66
CA GLU A 72 8.26 15.90 5.53
C GLU A 72 9.00 16.84 4.58
N LEU A 73 8.39 17.10 3.44
CA LEU A 73 8.93 17.98 2.41
C LEU A 73 8.78 19.45 2.83
N GLY A 74 9.58 20.35 2.25
CA GLY A 74 9.58 21.78 2.61
C GLY A 74 8.25 22.52 2.38
N ASN A 75 7.29 21.90 1.68
CA ASN A 75 5.94 22.42 1.49
C ASN A 75 4.91 21.82 2.47
N GLY A 76 5.35 21.08 3.49
CA GLY A 76 4.50 20.38 4.47
C GLY A 76 3.86 19.09 3.94
N SER A 77 4.11 18.70 2.70
CA SER A 77 3.65 17.42 2.15
C SER A 77 4.49 16.26 2.69
N LYS A 78 3.89 15.09 2.87
CA LYS A 78 4.56 13.89 3.35
C LYS A 78 4.89 12.93 2.20
N GLU A 79 6.07 12.34 2.26
CA GLU A 79 6.53 11.30 1.34
C GLU A 79 7.02 10.06 2.11
N TYR A 80 6.48 8.90 1.79
CA TYR A 80 6.92 7.63 2.38
C TYR A 80 8.16 7.09 1.64
N LYS A 81 9.24 6.83 2.39
CA LYS A 81 10.55 6.40 1.86
C LYS A 81 11.12 5.22 2.62
N LYS A 82 12.08 4.52 2.00
CA LYS A 82 12.78 3.38 2.62
C LYS A 82 13.87 3.88 3.56
N ILE A 83 13.93 3.35 4.79
CA ILE A 83 14.98 3.70 5.76
C ILE A 83 16.39 3.46 5.20
N ASP A 84 16.61 2.35 4.49
CA ASP A 84 17.82 2.11 3.71
C ASP A 84 17.44 1.72 2.28
N PRO A 85 17.90 2.48 1.27
CA PRO A 85 17.46 2.34 -0.12
C PRO A 85 17.90 1.03 -0.78
N VAL A 86 18.93 0.37 -0.26
CA VAL A 86 19.55 -0.81 -0.87
C VAL A 86 19.12 -2.09 -0.16
N LYS A 87 19.26 -2.14 1.16
CA LYS A 87 19.12 -3.38 1.93
C LYS A 87 17.69 -3.67 2.36
N ARG A 88 16.82 -2.66 2.42
CA ARG A 88 15.46 -2.82 2.96
C ARG A 88 14.43 -3.05 1.87
N LYS A 89 13.59 -4.04 2.13
CA LYS A 89 12.41 -4.37 1.33
C LYS A 89 11.21 -3.67 1.92
N THR A 90 10.37 -3.12 1.04
CA THR A 90 9.17 -2.35 1.40
C THR A 90 8.07 -2.55 0.35
N ASP A 91 8.21 -3.61 -0.44
CA ASP A 91 7.41 -3.84 -1.65
C ASP A 91 5.94 -4.03 -1.28
N GLY A 92 5.64 -4.76 -0.19
CA GLY A 92 4.26 -4.93 0.29
C GLY A 92 3.63 -3.64 0.83
N PHE A 93 4.41 -2.74 1.45
CA PHE A 93 3.88 -1.44 1.89
C PHE A 93 3.46 -0.58 0.68
N PHE A 94 4.29 -0.52 -0.37
CA PHE A 94 3.93 0.25 -1.57
C PHE A 94 2.84 -0.43 -2.41
N ALA A 95 2.75 -1.77 -2.39
CA ALA A 95 1.60 -2.47 -2.96
C ALA A 95 0.31 -2.11 -2.19
N PHE A 96 0.37 -2.03 -0.87
CA PHE A 96 -0.72 -1.54 -0.03
C PHE A 96 -1.13 -0.11 -0.39
N THR A 97 -0.19 0.84 -0.55
CA THR A 97 -0.56 2.20 -0.97
C THR A 97 -1.15 2.26 -2.38
N HIS A 98 -0.75 1.36 -3.29
CA HIS A 98 -1.40 1.21 -4.58
C HIS A 98 -2.86 0.77 -4.46
N ALA A 99 -3.17 -0.15 -3.54
CA ALA A 99 -4.54 -0.55 -3.28
C ALA A 99 -5.38 0.61 -2.70
N LEU A 100 -4.82 1.39 -1.77
CA LEU A 100 -5.52 2.54 -1.15
C LEU A 100 -5.94 3.65 -2.13
N ASN A 101 -5.41 3.68 -3.36
CA ASN A 101 -5.94 4.59 -4.39
C ASN A 101 -7.41 4.29 -4.74
N PHE A 102 -7.92 3.13 -4.34
CA PHE A 102 -9.28 2.66 -4.61
C PHE A 102 -10.07 2.43 -3.32
N ASP A 103 -9.70 3.07 -2.21
CA ASP A 103 -10.33 2.88 -0.88
C ASP A 103 -11.87 2.80 -0.93
N GLY A 104 -12.54 3.71 -1.65
CA GLY A 104 -14.01 3.71 -1.80
C GLY A 104 -14.60 2.55 -2.62
N GLU A 105 -13.78 1.72 -3.27
CA GLU A 105 -14.18 0.51 -4.01
C GLU A 105 -13.79 -0.78 -3.28
N ILE A 106 -12.96 -0.67 -2.22
CA ILE A 106 -12.56 -1.78 -1.35
C ILE A 106 -13.75 -2.15 -0.47
N GLU A 107 -13.99 -3.46 -0.34
CA GLU A 107 -15.00 -3.97 0.57
C GLU A 107 -14.39 -4.19 1.95
N ASP A 108 -15.05 -3.67 2.97
CA ASP A 108 -14.72 -3.97 4.35
C ASP A 108 -14.98 -5.45 4.62
N TYR A 109 -13.99 -6.12 5.21
CA TYR A 109 -14.13 -7.51 5.62
C TYR A 109 -14.32 -7.55 7.13
N ALA A 110 -15.47 -8.07 7.58
CA ALA A 110 -15.74 -8.27 8.99
C ALA A 110 -14.82 -9.37 9.53
N VAL A 111 -13.95 -9.02 10.47
CA VAL A 111 -13.02 -9.93 11.13
C VAL A 111 -13.24 -9.84 12.63
N ASP A 112 -13.25 -11.00 13.30
CA ASP A 112 -13.21 -11.04 14.75
C ASP A 112 -11.80 -10.66 15.23
N ILE A 113 -11.69 -9.49 15.88
CA ILE A 113 -10.43 -8.92 16.34
C ILE A 113 -10.15 -9.18 17.82
N ASN A 114 -11.02 -9.91 18.54
CA ASN A 114 -10.95 -10.04 20.00
C ASN A 114 -9.63 -10.67 20.49
N ASP A 115 -9.09 -11.64 19.75
CA ASP A 115 -7.83 -12.32 20.07
C ASP A 115 -6.63 -11.78 19.27
N MET A 116 -6.81 -10.69 18.52
CA MET A 116 -5.74 -10.12 17.70
C MET A 116 -4.84 -9.20 18.51
N LYS A 117 -3.54 -9.41 18.37
CA LYS A 117 -2.54 -8.55 18.99
C LYS A 117 -2.35 -7.28 18.18
N VAL A 118 -2.60 -6.14 18.82
CA VAL A 118 -2.16 -4.84 18.31
C VAL A 118 -0.64 -4.73 18.47
N TRP A 119 0.04 -4.38 17.37
CA TRP A 119 1.46 -4.12 17.37
C TRP A 119 1.68 -2.60 17.36
N SER A 120 2.21 -2.06 18.46
CA SER A 120 2.75 -0.70 18.52
C SER A 120 4.28 -0.77 18.55
N PHE A 121 4.93 0.20 17.89
CA PHE A 121 6.39 0.40 17.90
C PHE A 121 6.74 1.58 18.81
#